data_AF-A0A8B6DBS1-F1
#
_entry.id   AF-A0A8B6DBS1-F1
#
_cell.length_a   1.000
_cell.length_b   1.000
_cell.length_c   1.000
_cell.angle_alpha   90.00
_cell.angle_beta   90.00
_cell.angle_gamma   90.00
#
_symmetry.space_group_name_H-M   'P 1'
#
loop_
_entity.id
_entity.type
_entity.pdbx_description
1 polymer ?
#
loop_
_entity_poly.entity_id
_entity_poly.type
_entity_poly.pdbx_seq_one_letter_code
_entity_poly.pdbx_strand_id
1 'polypeptide(L)'
;MASSGRDCCTLCYDDDGSSREAVTWCTECEVLLCTGCEKHHTKSKASKDHKTMSTKDYHNLPKFMLEISSQCRDHKKKFELYCSFHACPCCVQCITDKHKKCQDLKPLSDILKQVKSSASVQLFEKDLKNVKENLEEIIKYLNSRMNTSNSQKTKAAEQIRSMRKSIDDFLNKLEQKILDDLESKHSQLKSKTNTLLQQLKTQANQISQLQSEFSKMTQYATELQTYVGLREIEKTTSKAAKYIDELKSGDNFEEKNLERGKKRSSTELSFQAVPRIEEIKPTMLRTLTIPEDMKSESTPVCRILPDGKCLILNRYKDGRSHALLLFGNDGIFERQVITFTEYPLMLAMSQIIQLLSH
;
A
#
# COMPACT_ATOMS: atom_id res chain seq x y z
N MET A 1 -7.51 -36.04 13.11
CA MET A 1 -8.82 -36.70 13.27
C MET A 1 -9.23 -36.55 14.73
N ALA A 2 -10.32 -35.83 14.99
CA ALA A 2 -10.89 -35.67 16.32
C ALA A 2 -11.88 -36.82 16.53
N SER A 3 -11.45 -37.87 17.22
CA SER A 3 -12.36 -38.90 17.72
C SER A 3 -12.88 -38.43 19.08
N SER A 4 -14.15 -38.02 19.11
CA SER A 4 -14.96 -38.01 20.33
C SER A 4 -15.15 -39.44 20.84
N GLY A 5 -14.07 -40.05 21.32
CA GLY A 5 -14.13 -41.28 22.10
C GLY A 5 -14.78 -40.95 23.43
N ARG A 6 -15.85 -41.67 23.79
CA ARG A 6 -16.40 -41.60 25.15
C ARG A 6 -15.28 -41.94 26.13
N ASP A 7 -14.99 -41.05 27.07
CA ASP A 7 -14.05 -41.35 28.15
C ASP A 7 -14.61 -42.53 28.96
N CYS A 8 -14.09 -43.72 28.72
CA CYS A 8 -14.47 -44.91 29.44
C CYS A 8 -13.47 -45.19 30.57
N CYS A 9 -13.96 -45.81 31.63
CA CYS A 9 -13.14 -46.28 32.73
C CYS A 9 -12.16 -47.34 32.21
N THR A 10 -10.86 -47.03 32.25
CA THR A 10 -9.79 -47.91 31.78
C THR A 10 -9.83 -49.25 32.51
N LEU A 11 -9.98 -49.23 33.85
CA LEU A 11 -9.97 -50.44 34.66
C LEU A 11 -11.18 -51.35 34.42
N CYS A 12 -12.37 -50.78 34.21
CA CYS A 12 -13.56 -51.58 33.90
C CYS A 12 -13.44 -52.20 32.51
N TYR A 13 -12.96 -51.41 31.54
CA TYR A 13 -12.75 -51.91 30.19
C TYR A 13 -11.73 -53.06 30.15
N ASP A 14 -10.64 -52.95 30.91
CA ASP A 14 -9.59 -53.97 30.97
C ASP A 14 -10.03 -55.25 31.73
N ASP A 15 -10.92 -55.13 32.73
CA ASP A 15 -11.36 -56.25 33.59
C ASP A 15 -12.52 -57.06 32.98
N ASP A 16 -13.61 -56.39 32.59
CA ASP A 16 -14.85 -57.05 32.14
C ASP A 16 -15.33 -56.56 30.76
N GLY A 17 -14.53 -55.74 30.06
CA GLY A 17 -14.91 -55.14 28.78
C GLY A 17 -15.99 -54.05 28.90
N SER A 18 -16.40 -53.67 30.12
CA SER A 18 -17.50 -52.72 30.30
C SER A 18 -17.06 -51.28 30.05
N SER A 19 -17.77 -50.62 29.12
CA SER A 19 -17.56 -49.22 28.77
C SER A 19 -18.31 -48.28 29.71
N ARG A 20 -17.97 -48.30 31.00
CA ARG A 20 -18.53 -47.36 32.00
C ARG A 20 -17.94 -45.97 31.82
N GLU A 21 -18.75 -44.92 31.95
CA GLU A 21 -18.29 -43.54 31.81
C GLU A 21 -17.28 -43.17 32.90
N ALA A 22 -16.16 -42.59 32.49
CA ALA A 22 -15.15 -42.06 33.39
C ALA A 22 -15.51 -40.64 33.84
N VAL A 23 -15.31 -40.38 35.13
CA VAL A 23 -15.56 -39.08 35.76
C VAL A 23 -14.27 -38.42 36.25
N THR A 24 -13.21 -39.21 36.39
CA THR A 24 -11.95 -38.80 37.00
C THR A 24 -10.77 -39.36 36.22
N TRP A 25 -9.72 -38.55 36.10
CA TRP A 25 -8.41 -38.97 35.62
C TRP A 25 -7.40 -38.92 36.76
N CYS A 26 -6.56 -39.95 36.90
CA CYS A 26 -5.46 -40.00 37.86
C CYS A 26 -4.14 -39.67 37.15
N THR A 27 -3.42 -38.65 37.63
CA THR A 27 -2.19 -38.18 36.98
C THR A 27 -1.02 -39.16 37.08
N GLU A 28 -0.95 -39.93 38.17
CA GLU A 28 0.18 -40.81 38.49
C GLU A 28 -0.01 -42.21 37.91
N CYS A 29 -1.26 -42.67 37.79
CA CYS A 29 -1.58 -43.93 37.14
C CYS A 29 -1.84 -43.76 35.64
N GLU A 30 -2.03 -42.52 35.16
CA GLU A 30 -2.33 -42.20 33.76
C GLU A 30 -3.60 -42.94 33.25
N VAL A 31 -4.60 -43.14 34.12
CA VAL A 31 -5.85 -43.88 33.83
C VAL A 31 -7.12 -43.05 34.07
N LEU A 32 -8.18 -43.38 33.32
CA LEU A 32 -9.53 -42.86 33.49
C LEU A 32 -10.36 -43.79 34.39
N LEU A 33 -11.11 -43.23 35.33
CA LEU A 33 -11.84 -43.96 36.36
C LEU A 33 -13.33 -43.55 36.38
N CYS A 34 -14.23 -44.53 36.42
CA CYS A 34 -15.64 -44.29 36.76
C CYS A 34 -15.80 -44.02 38.26
N THR A 35 -16.99 -43.58 38.67
CA THR A 35 -17.31 -43.27 40.08
C THR A 35 -17.05 -44.44 41.05
N GLY A 36 -17.20 -45.69 40.60
CA GLY A 36 -16.91 -46.88 41.41
C GLY A 36 -15.41 -47.10 41.59
N CYS A 37 -14.66 -47.05 40.48
CA CYS A 37 -13.21 -47.23 40.50
C CYS A 37 -12.49 -46.09 41.21
N GLU A 38 -12.95 -44.85 41.07
CA GLU A 38 -12.41 -43.69 41.78
C GLU A 38 -12.54 -43.86 43.30
N LYS A 39 -13.71 -44.27 43.81
CA LYS A 39 -13.92 -44.54 45.25
C LYS A 39 -13.00 -45.62 45.78
N HIS A 40 -12.73 -46.66 44.99
CA HIS A 40 -11.80 -47.70 45.40
C HIS A 40 -10.35 -47.20 45.37
N HIS A 41 -10.00 -46.46 44.31
CA HIS A 41 -8.68 -45.88 44.10
C HIS A 41 -8.27 -44.93 45.25
N THR A 42 -9.19 -44.06 45.68
CA THR A 42 -8.93 -43.09 46.76
C THR A 42 -8.91 -43.73 48.16
N LYS A 43 -9.53 -44.92 48.33
CA LYS A 43 -9.51 -45.67 49.60
C LYS A 43 -8.35 -46.65 49.73
N SER A 44 -7.76 -47.05 48.61
CA SER A 44 -6.65 -48.02 48.61
C SER A 44 -5.38 -47.39 49.18
N LYS A 45 -4.67 -48.14 50.04
CA LYS A 45 -3.37 -47.69 50.59
C LYS A 45 -2.35 -47.36 49.51
N ALA A 46 -2.43 -48.00 48.34
CA ALA A 46 -1.48 -47.84 47.26
C ALA A 46 -1.69 -46.56 46.43
N SER A 47 -2.89 -45.99 46.43
CA SER A 47 -3.28 -44.88 45.53
C SER A 47 -4.07 -43.76 46.18
N LYS A 48 -4.35 -43.85 47.49
CA LYS A 48 -5.07 -42.83 48.26
C LYS A 48 -4.46 -41.42 48.18
N ASP A 49 -3.15 -41.34 47.95
CA ASP A 49 -2.39 -40.09 47.91
C ASP A 49 -2.12 -39.61 46.48
N HIS A 50 -2.65 -40.31 45.46
CA HIS A 50 -2.53 -39.88 44.07
C HIS A 50 -3.39 -38.65 43.78
N LYS A 51 -2.88 -37.79 42.90
CA LYS A 51 -3.62 -36.61 42.45
C LYS A 51 -4.59 -36.98 41.34
N THR A 52 -5.84 -36.61 41.55
CA THR A 52 -6.92 -36.83 40.60
C THR A 52 -7.54 -35.50 40.15
N MET A 53 -8.14 -35.48 38.97
CA MET A 53 -8.92 -34.36 38.46
C MET A 53 -10.13 -34.85 37.68
N SER A 54 -11.11 -33.97 37.47
CA SER A 54 -12.30 -34.33 36.69
C SER A 54 -11.92 -34.54 35.21
N THR A 55 -12.71 -35.34 34.49
CA THR A 55 -12.55 -35.48 33.04
C THR A 55 -12.71 -34.15 32.31
N LYS A 56 -13.54 -33.23 32.82
CA LYS A 56 -13.66 -31.86 32.28
C LYS A 56 -12.35 -31.08 32.37
N ASP A 57 -11.69 -31.13 33.53
CA ASP A 57 -10.41 -30.44 33.73
C ASP A 57 -9.29 -31.10 32.92
N TYR A 58 -9.32 -32.43 32.80
CA TYR A 58 -8.43 -33.19 31.94
C TYR A 58 -8.50 -32.74 30.47
N HIS A 59 -9.71 -32.52 29.92
CA HIS A 59 -9.89 -32.01 28.56
C HIS A 59 -9.42 -30.57 28.35
N ASN A 60 -9.34 -29.78 29.43
CA ASN A 60 -8.82 -28.42 29.38
C ASN A 60 -7.29 -28.36 29.40
N LEU A 61 -6.60 -29.49 29.64
CA LEU A 61 -5.15 -29.53 29.59
C LEU A 61 -4.65 -29.40 28.14
N PRO A 62 -3.59 -28.60 27.89
CA PRO A 62 -2.91 -28.60 26.62
C PRO A 62 -2.48 -30.01 26.22
N LYS A 63 -2.77 -30.40 24.96
CA LYS A 63 -2.52 -31.75 24.45
C LYS A 63 -1.09 -32.25 24.68
N PHE A 64 -0.10 -31.36 24.51
CA PHE A 64 1.30 -31.72 24.72
C PHE A 64 1.58 -32.16 26.17
N MET A 65 0.82 -31.67 27.17
CA MET A 65 0.98 -32.12 28.55
C MET A 65 0.57 -33.58 28.74
N LEU A 66 -0.39 -34.07 27.95
CA LEU A 66 -0.82 -35.46 27.98
C LEU A 66 0.22 -36.43 27.40
N GLU A 67 1.19 -35.91 26.64
CA GLU A 67 2.30 -36.67 26.07
C GLU A 67 3.52 -36.75 27.01
N ILE A 68 3.49 -35.97 28.11
CA ILE A 68 4.53 -35.97 29.14
C ILE A 68 4.27 -37.15 30.07
N SER A 69 5.00 -38.24 29.86
CA SER A 69 4.94 -39.41 30.74
C SER A 69 5.59 -39.11 32.08
N SER A 70 5.01 -39.67 33.15
CA SER A 70 5.59 -39.66 34.49
C SER A 70 6.79 -40.62 34.64
N GLN A 71 7.08 -41.43 33.61
CA GLN A 71 8.10 -42.47 33.63
C GLN A 71 9.06 -42.40 32.43
N CYS A 72 10.26 -42.90 32.63
CA CYS A 72 11.26 -43.06 31.59
C CYS A 72 10.76 -44.03 30.51
N ARG A 73 10.79 -43.59 29.25
CA ARG A 73 10.32 -44.41 28.12
C ARG A 73 11.19 -45.65 27.89
N ASP A 74 12.50 -45.52 28.08
CA ASP A 74 13.48 -46.58 27.83
C ASP A 74 13.46 -47.66 28.91
N HIS A 75 13.30 -47.25 30.18
CA HIS A 75 13.46 -48.17 31.33
C HIS A 75 12.18 -48.43 32.12
N LYS A 76 11.07 -47.75 31.78
CA LYS A 76 9.76 -47.85 32.46
C LYS A 76 9.85 -47.63 33.98
N LYS A 77 10.77 -46.75 34.39
CA LYS A 77 11.03 -46.38 35.79
C LYS A 77 10.69 -44.91 36.01
N LYS A 78 10.29 -44.55 37.23
CA LYS A 78 10.00 -43.16 37.61
C LYS A 78 11.23 -42.27 37.43
N PHE A 79 10.98 -41.01 37.09
CA PHE A 79 12.04 -40.00 37.07
C PHE A 79 12.36 -39.56 38.50
N GLU A 80 13.65 -39.56 38.84
CA GLU A 80 14.13 -39.20 40.19
C GLU A 80 15.21 -38.13 40.14
N LEU A 81 15.84 -37.94 38.98
CA LEU A 81 16.94 -37.01 38.78
C LEU A 81 16.65 -36.09 37.59
N TYR A 82 17.37 -34.97 37.53
CA TYR A 82 17.38 -34.04 36.43
C TYR A 82 18.82 -33.83 35.97
N CYS A 83 19.06 -34.00 34.68
CA CYS A 83 20.35 -33.70 34.07
C CYS A 83 20.37 -32.26 33.57
N SER A 84 21.16 -31.38 34.20
CA SER A 84 21.24 -29.97 33.79
C SER A 84 21.85 -29.80 32.40
N PHE A 85 22.78 -30.68 32.00
CA PHE A 85 23.45 -30.59 30.70
C PHE A 85 22.50 -30.85 29.53
N HIS A 86 21.62 -31.85 29.67
CA HIS A 86 20.63 -32.21 28.66
C HIS A 86 19.24 -31.60 28.91
N ALA A 87 19.11 -30.85 30.01
CA ALA A 87 17.87 -30.24 30.48
C ALA A 87 16.66 -31.21 30.55
N CYS A 88 16.87 -32.45 30.98
CA CYS A 88 15.83 -33.50 30.97
C CYS A 88 15.73 -34.32 32.27
N PRO A 89 14.53 -34.83 32.61
CA PRO A 89 14.36 -35.75 33.72
C PRO A 89 14.92 -37.15 33.39
N CYS A 90 15.52 -37.80 34.39
CA CYS A 90 16.23 -39.07 34.29
C CYS A 90 15.77 -40.05 35.38
N CYS A 91 15.63 -41.33 35.01
CA CYS A 91 15.55 -42.40 36.01
C CYS A 91 16.96 -42.85 36.43
N VAL A 92 17.08 -43.63 37.50
CA VAL A 92 18.38 -44.08 38.02
C VAL A 92 19.21 -44.84 36.96
N GLN A 93 18.55 -45.61 36.09
CA GLN A 93 19.23 -46.38 35.05
C GLN A 93 19.71 -45.51 33.87
N CYS A 94 19.09 -44.36 33.63
CA CYS A 94 19.58 -43.40 32.63
C CYS A 94 20.99 -42.91 32.96
N ILE A 95 21.37 -42.85 34.25
CA ILE A 95 22.68 -42.39 34.70
C ILE A 95 23.78 -43.32 34.18
N THR A 96 23.58 -44.64 34.31
CA THR A 96 24.60 -45.62 33.93
C THR A 96 24.70 -45.78 32.42
N ASP A 97 23.61 -45.55 31.71
CA ASP A 97 23.49 -45.86 30.28
C ASP A 97 23.83 -44.63 29.42
N LYS A 98 23.05 -43.55 29.57
CA LYS A 98 23.08 -42.38 28.68
C LYS A 98 23.77 -41.17 29.30
N HIS A 99 23.72 -41.04 30.63
CA HIS A 99 24.21 -39.87 31.35
C HIS A 99 25.50 -40.14 32.14
N LYS A 100 26.25 -41.20 31.81
CA LYS A 100 27.45 -41.65 32.56
C LYS A 100 28.55 -40.59 32.66
N LYS A 101 28.62 -39.69 31.69
CA LYS A 101 29.60 -38.59 31.63
C LYS A 101 29.02 -37.24 32.08
N CYS A 102 27.74 -37.18 32.44
CA CYS A 102 27.11 -35.95 32.90
C CYS A 102 27.52 -35.69 34.36
N GLN A 103 28.06 -34.51 34.65
CA GLN A 103 28.58 -34.18 35.98
C GLN A 103 27.56 -33.43 36.84
N ASP A 104 26.54 -32.80 36.25
CA ASP A 104 25.52 -32.03 36.97
C ASP A 104 24.16 -32.75 36.91
N LEU A 105 23.97 -33.70 37.84
CA LEU A 105 22.72 -34.41 38.09
C LEU A 105 22.16 -33.95 39.43
N LYS A 106 20.92 -33.47 39.43
CA LYS A 106 20.23 -32.96 40.63
C LYS A 106 19.03 -33.83 40.95
N PRO A 107 18.64 -33.98 42.22
CA PRO A 107 17.37 -34.59 42.58
C PRO A 107 16.22 -33.85 41.87
N LEU A 108 15.36 -34.59 41.17
CA LEU A 108 14.23 -34.00 40.45
C LEU A 108 13.28 -33.29 41.43
N SER A 109 13.13 -33.82 42.64
CA SER A 109 12.36 -33.20 43.71
C SER A 109 12.86 -31.79 44.05
N ASP A 110 14.16 -31.53 44.00
CA ASP A 110 14.73 -30.21 44.26
C ASP A 110 14.46 -29.23 43.12
N ILE A 111 14.45 -29.72 41.88
CA ILE A 111 14.09 -28.91 40.71
C ILE A 111 12.60 -28.58 40.72
N LEU A 112 11.75 -29.55 41.08
CA LEU A 112 10.30 -29.40 41.07
C LEU A 112 9.75 -28.55 42.23
N LYS A 113 10.56 -28.32 43.28
CA LYS A 113 10.17 -27.43 44.39
C LYS A 113 9.86 -26.04 43.86
N GLN A 114 8.61 -25.62 44.05
CA GLN A 114 8.12 -24.27 43.75
C GLN A 114 8.28 -23.81 42.28
N VAL A 115 8.45 -24.71 41.30
CA VAL A 115 8.56 -24.34 39.87
C VAL A 115 7.40 -23.47 39.40
N LYS A 116 6.18 -23.87 39.78
CA LYS A 116 4.94 -23.14 39.44
C LYS A 116 4.90 -21.72 40.02
N SER A 117 5.66 -21.49 41.09
CA SER A 117 5.75 -20.20 41.79
C SER A 117 7.09 -19.50 41.55
N SER A 118 7.93 -20.04 40.66
CA SER A 118 9.28 -19.53 40.43
C SER A 118 9.24 -18.20 39.71
N ALA A 119 10.19 -17.33 40.03
CA ALA A 119 10.36 -16.05 39.35
C ALA A 119 10.53 -16.24 37.82
N SER A 120 11.16 -17.34 37.39
CA SER A 120 11.33 -17.65 35.97
C SER A 120 10.02 -17.87 35.23
N VAL A 121 9.03 -18.55 35.85
CA VAL A 121 7.70 -18.73 35.24
C VAL A 121 6.95 -17.40 35.17
N GLN A 122 6.99 -16.60 36.24
CA GLN A 122 6.34 -15.28 36.25
C GLN A 122 6.95 -14.31 35.23
N LEU A 123 8.28 -14.32 35.09
CA LEU A 123 8.99 -13.54 34.07
C LEU A 123 8.60 -13.99 32.67
N PHE A 124 8.52 -15.30 32.43
CA PHE A 124 8.13 -15.82 31.12
C PHE A 124 6.68 -15.47 30.77
N GLU A 125 5.75 -15.56 31.73
CA GLU A 125 4.36 -15.10 31.54
C GLU A 125 4.30 -13.61 31.20
N LYS A 126 5.10 -12.78 31.89
CA LYS A 126 5.21 -11.35 31.61
C LYS A 126 5.77 -11.10 30.21
N ASP A 127 6.80 -11.83 29.81
CA ASP A 127 7.41 -11.71 28.48
C ASP A 127 6.41 -12.10 27.39
N LEU A 128 5.66 -13.19 27.55
CA LEU A 128 4.60 -13.58 26.63
C LEU A 128 3.52 -12.50 26.51
N LYS A 129 3.12 -11.91 27.63
CA LYS A 129 2.16 -10.80 27.65
C LYS A 129 2.69 -9.59 26.88
N ASN A 130 3.93 -9.18 27.15
CA ASN A 130 4.56 -8.06 26.47
C ASN A 130 4.67 -8.30 24.95
N VAL A 131 5.06 -9.53 24.54
CA VAL A 131 5.13 -9.90 23.12
C VAL A 131 3.75 -9.78 22.47
N LYS A 132 2.69 -10.26 23.13
CA LYS A 132 1.33 -10.14 22.62
C LYS A 132 0.91 -8.67 22.45
N GLU A 133 1.10 -7.85 23.47
CA GLU A 133 0.74 -6.41 23.44
C GLU A 133 1.49 -5.67 22.32
N ASN A 134 2.79 -5.95 22.16
CA ASN A 134 3.59 -5.39 21.08
C ASN A 134 3.08 -5.80 19.70
N LEU A 135 2.69 -7.07 19.52
CA LEU A 135 2.13 -7.54 18.25
C LEU A 135 0.80 -6.86 17.94
N GLU A 136 -0.07 -6.67 18.92
CA GLU A 136 -1.33 -5.94 18.77
C GLU A 136 -1.10 -4.47 18.38
N GLU A 137 -0.09 -3.82 18.97
CA GLU A 137 0.29 -2.45 18.60
C GLU A 137 0.82 -2.37 17.15
N ILE A 138 1.68 -3.31 16.75
CA ILE A 138 2.19 -3.39 15.37
C ILE A 138 1.03 -3.58 14.39
N ILE A 139 0.09 -4.47 14.68
CA ILE A 139 -1.10 -4.68 13.84
C ILE A 139 -1.89 -3.39 13.70
N LYS A 140 -2.12 -2.66 14.81
CA LYS A 140 -2.83 -1.38 14.79
C LYS A 140 -2.10 -0.33 13.95
N TYR A 141 -0.78 -0.23 14.11
CA TYR A 141 0.07 0.69 13.33
C TYR A 141 0.01 0.38 11.83
N LEU A 142 0.17 -0.91 11.45
CA LEU A 142 0.13 -1.32 10.04
C LEU A 142 -1.24 -1.06 9.41
N ASN A 143 -2.33 -1.30 10.13
CA ASN A 143 -3.68 -0.98 9.66
C ASN A 143 -3.88 0.53 9.46
N SER A 144 -3.41 1.36 10.40
CA SER A 144 -3.46 2.81 10.27
C SER A 144 -2.69 3.29 9.04
N ARG A 145 -1.47 2.78 8.83
CA ARG A 145 -0.67 3.09 7.65
C ARG A 145 -1.32 2.67 6.34
N MET A 146 -1.93 1.50 6.31
CA MET A 146 -2.64 1.03 5.11
C MET A 146 -3.81 1.98 4.76
N ASN A 147 -4.56 2.43 5.76
CA ASN A 147 -5.64 3.40 5.57
C ASN A 147 -5.12 4.75 5.06
N THR A 148 -4.03 5.27 5.63
CA THR A 148 -3.39 6.50 5.15
C THR A 148 -2.91 6.36 3.71
N SER A 149 -2.26 5.25 3.37
CA SER A 149 -1.78 4.96 2.01
C SER A 149 -2.94 4.92 1.00
N ASN A 150 -4.05 4.26 1.36
CA ASN A 150 -5.25 4.24 0.52
C ASN A 150 -5.85 5.64 0.34
N SER A 151 -5.92 6.45 1.41
CA SER A 151 -6.40 7.83 1.33
C SER A 151 -5.52 8.68 0.42
N GLN A 152 -4.20 8.57 0.53
CA GLN A 152 -3.25 9.28 -0.33
C GLN A 152 -3.40 8.86 -1.80
N LYS A 153 -3.55 7.56 -2.09
CA LYS A 153 -3.81 7.06 -3.45
C LYS A 153 -5.09 7.68 -4.03
N THR A 154 -6.18 7.72 -3.26
CA THR A 154 -7.45 8.32 -3.70
C THR A 154 -7.29 9.81 -3.98
N LYS A 155 -6.66 10.56 -3.07
CA LYS A 155 -6.38 12.00 -3.25
C LYS A 155 -5.54 12.28 -4.49
N ALA A 156 -4.49 11.49 -4.72
CA ALA A 156 -3.66 11.63 -5.92
C ALA A 156 -4.48 11.38 -7.20
N ALA A 157 -5.34 10.36 -7.22
CA ALA A 157 -6.22 10.09 -8.35
C ALA A 157 -7.23 11.22 -8.59
N GLU A 158 -7.79 11.82 -7.53
CA GLU A 158 -8.67 12.98 -7.63
C GLU A 158 -7.95 14.22 -8.18
N GLN A 159 -6.72 14.48 -7.71
CA GLN A 159 -5.88 15.57 -8.22
C GLN A 159 -5.58 15.40 -9.71
N ILE A 160 -5.23 14.19 -10.16
CA ILE A 160 -5.00 13.90 -11.58
C ILE A 160 -6.26 14.19 -12.41
N ARG A 161 -7.43 13.73 -11.95
CA ARG A 161 -8.72 13.98 -12.64
C ARG A 161 -9.07 15.46 -12.67
N SER A 162 -8.87 16.18 -11.57
CA SER A 162 -9.12 17.62 -11.47
C SER A 162 -8.22 18.40 -12.42
N MET A 163 -6.93 18.06 -12.46
CA MET A 163 -5.97 18.67 -13.38
C MET A 163 -6.36 18.42 -14.83
N ARG A 164 -6.76 17.18 -15.17
CA ARG A 164 -7.23 16.85 -16.52
C ARG A 164 -8.44 17.72 -16.91
N LYS A 165 -9.44 17.81 -16.04
CA LYS A 165 -10.62 18.64 -16.26
C LYS A 165 -10.25 20.11 -16.48
N SER A 166 -9.34 20.66 -15.68
CA SER A 166 -8.89 22.04 -15.83
C SER A 166 -8.20 22.29 -17.18
N ILE A 167 -7.44 21.32 -17.70
CA ILE A 167 -6.82 21.42 -19.02
C ILE A 167 -7.89 21.39 -20.10
N ASP A 168 -8.84 20.45 -20.04
CA ASP A 168 -9.92 20.35 -21.02
C ASP A 168 -10.78 21.63 -21.02
N ASP A 169 -11.12 22.19 -19.85
CA ASP A 169 -11.86 23.46 -19.72
C ASP A 169 -11.09 24.65 -20.32
N PHE A 170 -9.76 24.67 -20.17
CA PHE A 170 -8.92 25.71 -20.75
C PHE A 170 -8.88 25.61 -22.28
N LEU A 171 -8.72 24.39 -22.82
CA LEU A 171 -8.72 24.16 -24.26
C LEU A 171 -10.06 24.53 -24.90
N ASN A 172 -11.18 24.16 -24.26
CA ASN A 172 -12.52 24.53 -24.73
C ASN A 172 -12.72 26.06 -24.78
N LYS A 173 -12.21 26.79 -23.77
CA LYS A 173 -12.26 28.26 -23.76
C LYS A 173 -11.41 28.88 -24.86
N LEU A 174 -10.23 28.32 -25.13
CA LEU A 174 -9.38 28.78 -26.22
C LEU A 174 -10.04 28.53 -27.59
N GLU A 175 -10.59 27.35 -27.80
CA GLU A 175 -11.32 27.00 -29.01
C GLU A 175 -12.47 27.99 -29.25
N GLN A 176 -13.31 28.21 -28.24
CA GLN A 176 -14.44 29.14 -28.34
C GLN A 176 -13.97 30.55 -28.69
N LYS A 177 -12.90 31.04 -28.06
CA LYS A 177 -12.34 32.37 -28.35
C LYS A 177 -11.87 32.50 -29.80
N ILE A 178 -11.26 31.45 -30.35
CA ILE A 178 -10.80 31.43 -31.76
C ILE A 178 -12.01 31.41 -32.70
N LEU A 179 -13.04 30.62 -32.39
CA LEU A 179 -14.28 30.58 -33.18
C LEU A 179 -15.02 31.92 -33.16
N ASP A 180 -15.10 32.58 -32.01
CA ASP A 180 -15.73 33.90 -31.86
C ASP A 180 -14.98 34.98 -32.66
N ASP A 181 -13.64 34.98 -32.63
CA ASP A 181 -12.85 35.92 -33.44
C ASP A 181 -13.04 35.65 -34.94
N LEU A 182 -13.04 34.37 -35.35
CA LEU A 182 -13.29 33.99 -36.75
C LEU A 182 -14.67 34.50 -37.21
N GLU A 183 -15.72 34.26 -36.43
CA GLU A 183 -17.08 34.70 -36.77
C GLU A 183 -17.18 36.23 -36.81
N SER A 184 -16.54 36.92 -35.88
CA SER A 184 -16.46 38.39 -35.87
C SER A 184 -15.77 38.93 -37.13
N LYS A 185 -14.62 38.36 -37.50
CA LYS A 185 -13.90 38.73 -38.74
C LYS A 185 -14.72 38.42 -39.98
N HIS A 186 -15.37 37.26 -40.03
CA HIS A 186 -16.23 36.89 -41.16
C HIS A 186 -17.42 37.85 -41.29
N SER A 187 -18.08 38.17 -40.17
CA SER A 187 -19.19 39.13 -40.14
C SER A 187 -18.76 40.54 -40.56
N GLN A 188 -17.57 40.99 -40.17
CA GLN A 188 -16.99 42.27 -40.63
C GLN A 188 -16.68 42.26 -42.13
N LEU A 189 -16.12 41.17 -42.66
CA LEU A 189 -15.86 41.05 -44.10
C LEU A 189 -17.17 41.02 -44.89
N LYS A 190 -18.16 40.26 -44.42
CA LYS A 190 -19.49 40.15 -45.02
C LYS A 190 -20.21 41.50 -45.06
N SER A 191 -20.16 42.27 -43.97
CA SER A 191 -20.80 43.60 -43.92
C SER A 191 -20.14 44.58 -44.89
N LYS A 192 -18.80 44.64 -44.91
CA LYS A 192 -18.05 45.47 -45.88
C LYS A 192 -18.38 45.09 -47.33
N THR A 193 -18.39 43.79 -47.63
CA THR A 193 -18.72 43.28 -48.97
C THR A 193 -20.14 43.66 -49.37
N ASN A 194 -21.11 43.52 -48.46
CA ASN A 194 -22.49 43.92 -48.72
C ASN A 194 -22.63 45.45 -48.94
N THR A 195 -21.93 46.27 -48.17
CA THR A 195 -21.93 47.73 -48.37
C THR A 195 -21.37 48.08 -49.75
N LEU A 196 -20.25 47.48 -50.15
CA LEU A 196 -19.65 47.71 -51.46
C LEU A 196 -20.60 47.25 -52.59
N LEU A 197 -21.22 46.08 -52.44
CA LEU A 197 -22.20 45.58 -53.40
C LEU A 197 -23.39 46.54 -53.57
N GLN A 198 -23.89 47.11 -52.48
CA GLN A 198 -24.97 48.10 -52.54
C GLN A 198 -24.52 49.39 -53.23
N GLN A 199 -23.32 49.89 -52.92
CA GLN A 199 -22.75 51.07 -53.59
C GLN A 199 -22.62 50.86 -55.10
N LEU A 200 -22.11 49.70 -55.53
CA LEU A 200 -21.99 49.34 -56.94
C LEU A 200 -23.37 49.24 -57.63
N LYS A 201 -24.37 48.64 -56.97
CA LYS A 201 -25.74 48.60 -57.50
C LYS A 201 -26.34 49.99 -57.68
N THR A 202 -26.16 50.88 -56.71
CA THR A 202 -26.63 52.27 -56.82
C THR A 202 -25.97 53.00 -57.98
N GLN A 203 -24.65 52.86 -58.14
CA GLN A 203 -23.93 53.46 -59.27
C GLN A 203 -24.39 52.89 -60.63
N ALA A 204 -24.58 51.57 -60.73
CA ALA A 204 -25.09 50.94 -61.95
C ALA A 204 -26.48 51.47 -62.34
N ASN A 205 -27.36 51.67 -61.36
CA ASN A 205 -28.69 52.25 -61.58
C ASN A 205 -28.59 53.72 -62.03
N GLN A 206 -27.71 54.51 -61.42
CA GLN A 206 -27.48 55.90 -61.84
C GLN A 206 -26.97 55.98 -63.28
N ILE A 207 -26.03 55.12 -63.67
CA ILE A 207 -25.54 55.05 -65.05
C ILE A 207 -26.67 54.65 -66.01
N SER A 208 -27.46 53.64 -65.67
CA SER A 208 -28.62 53.22 -66.47
C SER A 208 -29.63 54.37 -66.68
N GLN A 209 -29.86 55.18 -65.64
CA GLN A 209 -30.72 56.35 -65.73
C GLN A 209 -30.11 57.43 -66.64
N LEU A 210 -28.84 57.76 -66.48
CA LEU A 210 -28.13 58.72 -67.34
C LEU A 210 -28.14 58.27 -68.82
N GLN A 211 -28.01 56.96 -69.07
CA GLN A 211 -28.14 56.40 -70.42
C GLN A 211 -29.53 56.64 -71.02
N SER A 212 -30.59 56.43 -70.23
CA SER A 212 -31.97 56.70 -70.65
C SER A 212 -32.21 58.19 -70.94
N GLU A 213 -31.70 59.07 -70.06
CA GLU A 213 -31.79 60.52 -70.23
C GLU A 213 -31.03 61.00 -71.48
N PHE A 214 -29.82 60.49 -71.70
CA PHE A 214 -29.04 60.78 -72.90
C PHE A 214 -29.76 60.35 -74.18
N SER A 215 -30.35 59.14 -74.20
CA SER A 215 -31.11 58.66 -75.36
C SER A 215 -32.28 59.58 -75.71
N LYS A 216 -33.00 60.11 -74.71
CA LYS A 216 -34.09 61.08 -74.93
C LYS A 216 -33.54 62.40 -75.46
N MET A 217 -32.42 62.87 -74.90
CA MET A 217 -31.76 64.11 -75.34
C MET A 217 -31.37 64.04 -76.82
N THR A 218 -30.77 62.94 -77.27
CA THR A 218 -30.41 62.74 -78.67
C THR A 218 -31.61 62.66 -79.62
N GLN A 219 -32.81 62.36 -79.11
CA GLN A 219 -34.02 62.22 -79.94
C GLN A 219 -34.83 63.53 -80.02
N TYR A 220 -34.84 64.33 -78.95
CA TYR A 220 -35.79 65.45 -78.80
C TYR A 220 -35.15 66.82 -78.55
N ALA A 221 -33.87 66.90 -78.16
CA ALA A 221 -33.22 68.17 -77.80
C ALA A 221 -32.53 68.84 -79.01
N THR A 222 -32.29 70.15 -78.92
CA THR A 222 -31.52 70.88 -79.96
C THR A 222 -30.04 70.50 -79.94
N GLU A 223 -29.32 70.79 -81.02
CA GLU A 223 -27.87 70.50 -81.12
C GLU A 223 -27.06 71.11 -79.97
N LEU A 224 -27.37 72.36 -79.58
CA LEU A 224 -26.72 73.03 -78.46
C LEU A 224 -27.06 72.36 -77.11
N GLN A 225 -28.32 71.98 -76.89
CA GLN A 225 -28.75 71.28 -75.67
C GLN A 225 -28.09 69.90 -75.54
N THR A 226 -28.01 69.15 -76.65
CA THR A 226 -27.34 67.86 -76.72
C THR A 226 -25.84 67.99 -76.44
N TYR A 227 -25.16 68.98 -77.02
CA TYR A 227 -23.73 69.22 -76.78
C TYR A 227 -23.43 69.56 -75.31
N VAL A 228 -24.23 70.45 -74.69
CA VAL A 228 -24.05 70.81 -73.28
C VAL A 228 -24.36 69.63 -72.35
N GLY A 229 -25.46 68.90 -72.60
CA GLY A 229 -25.84 67.75 -71.80
C GLY A 229 -24.86 66.58 -71.90
N LEU A 230 -24.28 66.33 -73.08
CA LEU A 230 -23.20 65.35 -73.28
C LEU A 230 -22.02 65.66 -72.34
N ARG A 231 -21.57 66.91 -72.29
CA ARG A 231 -20.41 67.31 -71.45
C ARG A 231 -20.67 67.12 -69.96
N GLU A 232 -21.91 67.36 -69.50
CA GLU A 232 -22.26 67.16 -68.09
C GLU A 232 -22.36 65.66 -67.74
N ILE A 233 -22.92 64.84 -68.64
CA ILE A 233 -22.96 63.38 -68.47
C ILE A 233 -21.55 62.78 -68.48
N GLU A 234 -20.66 63.21 -69.38
CA GLU A 234 -19.24 62.82 -69.44
C GLU A 234 -18.50 63.15 -68.13
N LYS A 235 -18.73 64.35 -67.59
CA LYS A 235 -18.13 64.76 -66.31
C LYS A 235 -18.57 63.87 -65.15
N THR A 236 -19.82 63.41 -65.16
CA THR A 236 -20.40 62.58 -64.11
C THR A 236 -19.94 61.11 -64.25
N THR A 237 -19.90 60.58 -65.47
CA THR A 237 -19.39 59.24 -65.78
C THR A 237 -17.87 59.12 -65.58
N SER A 238 -17.10 60.17 -65.82
CA SER A 238 -15.66 60.20 -65.53
C SER A 238 -15.35 60.00 -64.04
N LYS A 239 -16.19 60.53 -63.14
CA LYS A 239 -16.04 60.31 -61.69
C LYS A 239 -16.34 58.85 -61.31
N ALA A 240 -17.38 58.26 -61.88
CA ALA A 240 -17.72 56.85 -61.64
C ALA A 240 -16.63 55.90 -62.16
N ALA A 241 -16.05 56.19 -63.33
CA ALA A 241 -14.94 55.41 -63.90
C ALA A 241 -13.71 55.41 -62.97
N LYS A 242 -13.32 56.56 -62.42
CA LYS A 242 -12.21 56.66 -61.45
C LYS A 242 -12.44 55.82 -60.19
N TYR A 243 -13.66 55.83 -59.65
CA TYR A 243 -14.00 55.02 -58.48
C TYR A 243 -13.90 53.50 -58.77
N ILE A 244 -14.30 53.05 -59.95
CA ILE A 244 -14.16 51.64 -60.37
C ILE A 244 -12.68 51.26 -60.52
N ASP A 245 -11.85 52.14 -61.07
CA ASP A 245 -10.41 51.88 -61.23
C ASP A 245 -9.70 51.84 -59.87
N GLU A 246 -10.08 52.69 -58.92
CA GLU A 246 -9.60 52.66 -57.53
C GLU A 246 -9.94 51.31 -56.86
N LEU A 247 -11.17 50.81 -57.03
CA LEU A 247 -11.58 49.50 -56.50
C LEU A 247 -10.75 48.35 -57.09
N LYS A 248 -10.57 48.30 -58.41
CA LYS A 248 -9.76 47.27 -59.09
C LYS A 248 -8.30 47.28 -58.65
N SER A 249 -7.76 48.46 -58.32
CA SER A 249 -6.38 48.60 -57.85
C SER A 249 -6.20 48.18 -56.37
N GLY A 250 -7.28 48.20 -55.57
CA GLY A 250 -7.27 47.87 -54.14
C GLY A 250 -7.28 46.37 -53.81
N ASP A 251 -7.71 45.50 -54.73
CA ASP A 251 -7.86 44.05 -54.51
C ASP A 251 -6.52 43.31 -54.25
N ASN A 252 -5.36 43.96 -54.43
CA ASN A 252 -4.05 43.42 -54.06
C ASN A 252 -3.77 43.36 -52.53
N PHE A 253 -4.71 43.82 -51.68
CA PHE A 253 -4.50 43.95 -50.23
C PHE A 253 -4.99 42.75 -49.40
N GLU A 254 -5.98 41.97 -49.87
CA GLU A 254 -6.56 40.89 -49.04
C GLU A 254 -5.82 39.55 -49.13
N GLU A 255 -5.22 39.19 -50.28
CA GLU A 255 -4.43 37.96 -50.43
C GLU A 255 -3.22 37.93 -49.48
N LYS A 256 -2.59 39.08 -49.21
CA LYS A 256 -1.48 39.20 -48.26
C LYS A 256 -1.89 39.08 -46.79
N ASN A 257 -3.17 39.31 -46.45
CA ASN A 257 -3.65 39.25 -45.07
C ASN A 257 -4.02 37.82 -44.64
N LEU A 258 -4.46 36.96 -45.58
CA LEU A 258 -4.71 35.55 -45.31
C LEU A 258 -3.40 34.78 -45.01
N GLU A 259 -2.31 35.12 -45.68
CA GLU A 259 -0.97 34.59 -45.39
C GLU A 259 -0.35 35.14 -44.09
N ARG A 260 -0.62 36.42 -43.76
CA ARG A 260 -0.18 37.02 -42.49
C ARG A 260 -0.94 36.46 -41.27
N GLY A 261 -2.21 36.09 -41.44
CA GLY A 261 -3.01 35.39 -40.42
C GLY A 261 -2.41 34.03 -40.03
N LYS A 262 -1.93 33.25 -41.01
CA LYS A 262 -1.21 31.98 -40.76
C LYS A 262 0.09 32.16 -39.97
N LYS A 263 0.81 33.27 -40.19
CA LYS A 263 2.09 33.55 -39.50
C LYS A 263 1.90 34.04 -38.05
N ARG A 264 0.85 34.82 -37.77
CA ARG A 264 0.56 35.32 -36.41
C ARG A 264 -0.02 34.25 -35.48
N SER A 265 -0.90 33.36 -35.97
CA SER A 265 -1.42 32.27 -35.11
C SER A 265 -0.31 31.29 -34.68
N SER A 266 0.75 31.15 -35.47
CA SER A 266 1.89 30.28 -35.17
C SER A 266 2.92 30.90 -34.21
N THR A 267 2.90 32.23 -33.98
CA THR A 267 3.91 32.93 -33.17
C THR A 267 3.40 33.43 -31.80
N GLU A 268 2.08 33.57 -31.58
CA GLU A 268 1.51 33.97 -30.28
C GLU A 268 1.04 32.81 -29.39
N LEU A 269 1.20 31.56 -29.83
CA LEU A 269 1.11 30.37 -28.96
C LEU A 269 2.38 30.24 -28.09
N SER A 270 2.73 31.29 -27.35
CA SER A 270 3.69 31.13 -26.26
C SER A 270 3.02 30.31 -25.16
N PHE A 271 3.49 29.07 -24.98
CA PHE A 271 3.15 28.11 -23.92
C PHE A 271 3.51 28.63 -22.50
N GLN A 272 3.19 29.87 -22.16
CA GLN A 272 3.63 30.52 -20.92
C GLN A 272 2.76 30.21 -19.69
N ALA A 273 1.73 29.37 -19.80
CA ALA A 273 0.85 29.06 -18.66
C ALA A 273 0.46 27.58 -18.55
N VAL A 274 1.36 26.66 -18.94
CA VAL A 274 1.24 25.29 -18.42
C VAL A 274 1.76 25.33 -16.98
N PRO A 275 0.95 25.05 -15.94
CA PRO A 275 1.47 24.94 -14.59
C PRO A 275 2.61 23.92 -14.59
N ARG A 276 3.77 24.34 -14.06
CA ARG A 276 4.96 23.48 -13.91
C ARG A 276 4.49 22.17 -13.29
N ILE A 277 4.63 21.08 -14.03
CA ILE A 277 4.42 19.73 -13.52
C ILE A 277 5.55 19.52 -12.51
N GLU A 278 5.28 19.73 -11.22
CA GLU A 278 6.17 19.24 -10.18
C GLU A 278 6.19 17.71 -10.29
N GLU A 279 7.38 17.16 -10.51
CA GLU A 279 7.60 15.72 -10.57
C GLU A 279 7.03 15.05 -9.31
N ILE A 280 5.97 14.26 -9.47
CA ILE A 280 5.58 13.28 -8.46
C ILE A 280 6.66 12.22 -8.48
N LYS A 281 7.68 12.36 -7.63
CA LYS A 281 8.71 11.33 -7.45
C LYS A 281 8.03 10.05 -6.96
N PRO A 282 8.03 8.95 -7.74
CA PRO A 282 7.54 7.68 -7.26
C PRO A 282 8.56 7.16 -6.24
N THR A 283 8.18 7.14 -4.96
CA THR A 283 8.94 6.42 -3.95
C THR A 283 8.95 4.94 -4.34
N MET A 284 10.13 4.47 -4.75
CA MET A 284 10.41 3.11 -5.16
C MET A 284 9.87 2.11 -4.13
N LEU A 285 8.83 1.36 -4.49
CA LEU A 285 8.48 0.10 -3.86
C LEU A 285 9.65 -0.87 -4.08
N ARG A 286 10.64 -0.85 -3.17
CA ARG A 286 11.64 -1.92 -3.11
C ARG A 286 10.95 -3.17 -2.58
N THR A 287 10.70 -4.11 -3.47
CA THR A 287 10.29 -5.48 -3.13
C THR A 287 11.33 -6.07 -2.18
N LEU A 288 10.91 -6.43 -0.97
CA LEU A 288 11.73 -7.19 -0.01
C LEU A 288 11.81 -8.64 -0.49
N THR A 289 12.84 -8.99 -1.26
CA THR A 289 13.18 -10.38 -1.54
C THR A 289 14.19 -10.85 -0.50
N ILE A 290 13.78 -11.77 0.38
CA ILE A 290 14.68 -12.44 1.33
C ILE A 290 15.32 -13.64 0.59
N PRO A 291 16.65 -13.76 0.52
CA PRO A 291 17.32 -14.89 -0.14
C PRO A 291 17.01 -16.24 0.54
N GLU A 292 16.81 -17.29 -0.27
CA GLU A 292 16.37 -18.63 0.15
C GLU A 292 17.36 -19.41 1.05
N ASP A 293 18.60 -18.93 1.15
CA ASP A 293 19.72 -19.55 1.86
C ASP A 293 19.78 -19.22 3.38
N MET A 294 18.84 -18.44 3.92
CA MET A 294 18.81 -18.01 5.34
C MET A 294 17.75 -18.71 6.21
N LYS A 295 17.78 -20.05 6.34
CA LYS A 295 16.95 -20.77 7.32
C LYS A 295 17.57 -20.67 8.74
N SER A 296 17.02 -19.80 9.59
CA SER A 296 17.38 -19.71 11.01
C SER A 296 16.82 -20.91 11.80
N GLU A 297 17.58 -21.41 12.79
CA GLU A 297 17.14 -22.51 13.65
C GLU A 297 16.36 -22.03 14.89
N SER A 298 16.36 -20.72 15.14
CA SER A 298 15.57 -20.04 16.17
C SER A 298 14.83 -18.84 15.60
N THR A 299 13.70 -18.48 16.21
CA THR A 299 12.98 -17.24 15.88
C THR A 299 13.91 -16.03 16.10
N PRO A 300 14.05 -15.14 15.10
CA PRO A 300 14.80 -13.90 15.26
C PRO A 300 14.28 -13.11 16.45
N VAL A 301 15.17 -12.57 17.27
CA VAL A 301 14.78 -11.67 18.36
C VAL A 301 14.91 -10.23 17.82
N CYS A 302 13.78 -9.58 17.48
CA CYS A 302 13.78 -8.12 17.25
C CYS A 302 13.56 -7.42 18.59
N ARG A 303 14.40 -6.41 18.85
CA ARG A 303 14.23 -5.48 19.95
C ARG A 303 14.24 -4.07 19.37
N ILE A 304 13.24 -3.28 19.73
CA ILE A 304 13.20 -1.86 19.38
C ILE A 304 13.97 -1.10 20.47
N LEU A 305 14.95 -0.30 20.04
CA LEU A 305 15.75 0.56 20.91
C LEU A 305 14.96 1.82 21.30
N PRO A 306 15.31 2.52 22.39
CA PRO A 306 14.59 3.69 22.89
C PRO A 306 14.46 4.84 21.88
N ASP A 307 15.32 4.88 20.86
CA ASP A 307 15.35 5.86 19.78
C ASP A 307 14.54 5.44 18.53
N GLY A 308 13.80 4.32 18.60
CA GLY A 308 12.92 3.85 17.54
C GLY A 308 13.56 2.95 16.49
N LYS A 309 14.84 2.58 16.63
CA LYS A 309 15.52 1.62 15.72
C LYS A 309 15.17 0.17 16.08
N CYS A 310 14.95 -0.73 15.10
CA CYS A 310 14.84 -2.19 15.37
C CYS A 310 16.20 -2.85 15.14
N LEU A 311 16.64 -3.57 16.18
CA LEU A 311 17.77 -4.48 16.15
C LEU A 311 17.23 -5.90 16.00
N ILE A 312 17.60 -6.60 14.93
CA ILE A 312 17.26 -8.01 14.72
C ILE A 312 18.50 -8.86 14.96
N LEU A 313 18.41 -9.77 15.93
CA LEU A 313 19.47 -10.72 16.25
C LEU A 313 19.13 -12.09 15.68
N ASN A 314 20.02 -12.62 14.85
CA ASN A 314 19.94 -13.97 14.30
C ASN A 314 21.11 -14.82 14.79
N ARG A 315 20.82 -16.05 15.21
CA ARG A 315 21.82 -17.04 15.58
C ARG A 315 21.80 -18.19 14.57
N TYR A 316 22.97 -18.54 14.04
CA TYR A 316 23.14 -19.59 13.04
C TYR A 316 23.68 -20.87 13.68
N LYS A 317 23.48 -22.01 13.01
CA LYS A 317 23.82 -23.36 13.50
C LYS A 317 25.32 -23.56 13.79
N ASP A 318 26.16 -22.76 13.15
CA ASP A 318 27.62 -22.80 13.27
C ASP A 318 28.17 -21.92 14.42
N GLY A 319 27.28 -21.40 15.28
CA GLY A 319 27.65 -20.56 16.41
C GLY A 319 27.83 -19.09 16.08
N ARG A 320 27.72 -18.67 14.81
CA ARG A 320 27.76 -17.26 14.42
C ARG A 320 26.47 -16.53 14.79
N SER A 321 26.62 -15.28 15.20
CA SER A 321 25.50 -14.38 15.46
C SER A 321 25.61 -13.14 14.58
N HIS A 322 24.50 -12.78 13.91
CA HIS A 322 24.39 -11.53 13.16
C HIS A 322 23.47 -10.56 13.88
N ALA A 323 23.93 -9.33 14.03
CA ALA A 323 23.12 -8.20 14.42
C ALA A 323 22.80 -7.36 13.18
N LEU A 324 21.52 -7.16 12.92
CA LEU A 324 21.02 -6.30 11.85
C LEU A 324 20.38 -5.07 12.50
N LEU A 325 20.99 -3.90 12.29
CA LEU A 325 20.36 -2.62 12.63
C LEU A 325 19.64 -2.06 11.41
N LEU A 326 18.37 -1.70 11.61
CA LEU A 326 17.57 -0.99 10.63
C LEU A 326 17.39 0.45 11.09
N PHE A 327 18.03 1.36 10.36
CA PHE A 327 17.82 2.80 10.51
C PHE A 327 16.62 3.24 9.67
N GLY A 328 15.79 4.13 10.20
CA GLY A 328 14.67 4.70 9.46
C GLY A 328 14.61 6.21 9.65
N ASN A 329 15.20 6.96 8.73
CA ASN A 329 14.76 8.32 8.41
C ASN A 329 14.53 8.41 6.90
N ASP A 330 13.43 9.07 6.51
CA ASP A 330 13.13 9.49 5.13
C ASP A 330 13.16 8.40 4.05
N GLY A 331 12.77 7.17 4.40
CA GLY A 331 12.56 6.11 3.40
C GLY A 331 13.83 5.46 2.85
N ILE A 332 15.00 5.70 3.47
CA ILE A 332 16.24 4.98 3.15
C ILE A 332 16.61 4.11 4.36
N PHE A 333 16.55 2.79 4.18
CA PHE A 333 17.08 1.83 5.16
C PHE A 333 18.57 1.62 4.88
N GLU A 334 19.44 2.20 5.71
CA GLU A 334 20.85 1.82 5.73
C GLU A 334 21.01 0.51 6.51
N ARG A 335 21.78 -0.43 5.96
CA ARG A 335 21.93 -1.78 6.50
C ARG A 335 23.34 -1.93 7.04
N GLN A 336 23.50 -1.99 8.36
CA GLN A 336 24.77 -2.36 8.98
C GLN A 336 24.65 -3.79 9.52
N VAL A 337 25.45 -4.70 8.98
CA VAL A 337 25.53 -6.11 9.42
C VAL A 337 26.78 -6.24 10.25
N ILE A 338 26.63 -6.52 11.55
CA ILE A 338 27.78 -6.80 12.41
C ILE A 338 27.80 -8.30 12.70
N THR A 339 28.92 -8.92 12.36
CA THR A 339 29.20 -10.35 12.51
C THR A 339 30.06 -10.56 13.73
N PHE A 340 29.64 -11.44 14.65
CA PHE A 340 30.46 -11.84 15.79
C PHE A 340 30.60 -13.35 15.86
N THR A 341 31.82 -13.79 16.15
CA THR A 341 32.18 -15.17 16.46
C THR A 341 32.61 -15.23 17.92
N GLU A 342 31.90 -16.04 18.72
CA GLU A 342 32.25 -16.47 20.08
C GLU A 342 32.18 -15.44 21.23
N TYR A 343 31.00 -15.12 21.78
CA TYR A 343 30.84 -14.65 23.19
C TYR A 343 29.38 -14.86 23.70
N PRO A 344 29.12 -14.98 25.02
CA PRO A 344 27.77 -15.18 25.58
C PRO A 344 26.85 -13.99 25.27
N LEU A 345 25.67 -14.27 24.69
CA LEU A 345 24.67 -13.32 24.20
C LEU A 345 24.37 -12.13 25.14
N MET A 346 24.38 -12.35 26.45
CA MET A 346 24.05 -11.30 27.44
C MET A 346 25.13 -10.21 27.57
N LEU A 347 26.41 -10.55 27.40
CA LEU A 347 27.52 -9.59 27.50
C LEU A 347 27.67 -8.77 26.20
N ALA A 348 27.45 -9.41 25.04
CA ALA A 348 27.45 -8.74 23.75
C ALA A 348 26.31 -7.71 23.62
N MET A 349 25.13 -7.99 24.17
CA MET A 349 23.99 -7.06 24.14
C MET A 349 24.28 -5.75 24.90
N SER A 350 25.00 -5.80 26.03
CA SER A 350 25.38 -4.60 26.80
C SER A 350 26.37 -3.72 26.04
N GLN A 351 27.38 -4.33 25.40
CA GLN A 351 28.41 -3.61 24.64
C GLN A 351 27.86 -3.03 23.33
N ILE A 352 26.95 -3.75 22.65
CA ILE A 352 26.29 -3.27 21.44
C ILE A 352 25.36 -2.08 21.75
N ILE A 353 24.63 -2.11 22.87
CA ILE A 353 23.80 -0.97 23.30
C ILE A 353 24.67 0.25 23.62
N GLN A 354 25.84 0.09 24.26
CA GLN A 354 26.78 1.18 24.55
C GLN A 354 27.46 1.77 23.30
N LEU A 355 27.78 0.93 22.30
CA LEU A 355 28.38 1.38 21.04
C LEU A 355 27.39 2.12 20.12
N LEU A 356 26.09 1.94 20.31
CA LEU A 356 25.02 2.52 19.48
C LEU A 356 24.31 3.71 20.14
N SER A 357 24.69 4.06 21.37
CA SER A 357 24.19 5.21 22.14
C SER A 357 25.03 6.49 21.98
N HIS A 358 26.04 6.48 21.10
CA HIS A 358 26.74 7.64 20.57
C HIS A 358 26.44 7.77 19.08
#